data_AF-A0A366D4H3-F1
#
_entry.id   AF-A0A366D4H3-F1
#
_cell.length_a   1.000
_cell.length_b   1.000
_cell.length_c   1.000
_cell.angle_alpha   90.00
_cell.angle_beta   90.00
_cell.angle_gamma   90.00
#
_symmetry.space_group_name_H-M   'P 1'
#
loop_
_entity.id
_entity.type
_entity.pdbx_description
1 polymer ?
#
loop_
_entity_poly.entity_id
_entity_poly.type
_entity_poly.pdbx_seq_one_letter_code
_entity_poly.pdbx_strand_id
1 'polypeptide(L)'
;MATELELKLMLQSEYLKSASDFLDEICAQSDDDTVSRQPTLNLMNAYYDTEDGQLMSGGMALRIRAVNDQFIQTVKTRGTSRVGMHARGEWEWQLESDCLDLSLLKEVPLPDDLVAMTWSRQLQQAYRTDFQRQVWLIQQGDTKMEVVCDQGKVTSPYGEDSICELELELKNGPEAALYEFALRIAECVPVQVSVVSKAQKGVRLKQGEIEFPQKPVGSVSRLALAAYWYEVWLIYWEAMFFMQDEVLLQPFRHTIHQLRPCLPAHLDHALVDLDNALGELYKADEDKVLELLAGLKSVGSLMLKIGQWLNQQSH
;
A
#
# COMPACT_ATOMS: atom_id res chain seq x y z
N MET A 1 5.11 -2.16 -22.05
CA MET A 1 5.24 -2.56 -20.65
C MET A 1 4.80 -1.38 -19.82
N ALA A 2 3.68 -1.46 -19.10
CA ALA A 2 3.27 -0.41 -18.21
C ALA A 2 3.98 -0.66 -16.86
N THR A 3 4.96 0.16 -16.52
CA THR A 3 5.41 0.26 -15.13
C THR A 3 4.41 1.19 -14.46
N GLU A 4 3.51 0.63 -13.65
CA GLU A 4 2.62 1.43 -12.82
C GLU A 4 3.42 1.98 -11.64
N LEU A 5 3.34 3.29 -11.43
CA LEU A 5 3.92 3.95 -10.26
C LEU A 5 2.78 4.37 -9.33
N GLU A 6 2.65 3.67 -8.21
CA GLU A 6 1.59 3.87 -7.23
C GLU A 6 2.13 4.27 -5.85
N LEU A 7 1.44 5.19 -5.19
CA LEU A 7 1.58 5.49 -3.76
C LEU A 7 0.32 5.01 -3.04
N LYS A 8 0.48 4.13 -2.05
CA LYS A 8 -0.63 3.60 -1.26
C LYS A 8 -0.67 4.25 0.12
N LEU A 9 -1.87 4.64 0.53
CA LEU A 9 -2.17 5.20 1.84
C LEU A 9 -3.24 4.35 2.54
N MET A 10 -2.96 3.87 3.75
CA MET A 10 -3.96 3.33 4.66
C MET A 10 -4.71 4.47 5.34
N LEU A 11 -5.98 4.25 5.68
CA LEU A 11 -6.76 5.09 6.58
C LEU A 11 -7.77 4.25 7.36
N GLN A 12 -8.16 4.73 8.54
CA GLN A 12 -9.25 4.09 9.27
C GLN A 12 -10.60 4.40 8.62
N SER A 13 -11.55 3.47 8.76
CA SER A 13 -12.81 3.48 8.01
C SER A 13 -13.69 4.70 8.29
N GLU A 14 -13.61 5.28 9.48
CA GLU A 14 -14.28 6.53 9.86
C GLU A 14 -13.81 7.74 9.04
N TYR A 15 -12.61 7.70 8.48
CA TYR A 15 -12.03 8.79 7.68
C TYR A 15 -12.26 8.62 6.17
N LEU A 16 -12.77 7.47 5.73
CA LEU A 16 -12.99 7.20 4.31
C LEU A 16 -13.95 8.21 3.66
N LYS A 17 -15.02 8.58 4.37
CA LYS A 17 -15.98 9.57 3.88
C LYS A 17 -15.31 10.93 3.67
N SER A 18 -14.44 11.36 4.59
CA SER A 18 -13.69 12.61 4.47
C SER A 18 -12.72 12.58 3.29
N ALA A 19 -12.09 11.44 3.03
CA ALA A 19 -11.25 11.24 1.84
C ALA A 19 -12.05 11.37 0.54
N SER A 20 -13.20 10.68 0.45
CA SER A 20 -14.08 10.78 -0.72
C SER A 20 -14.60 12.20 -0.92
N ASP A 21 -15.00 12.90 0.15
CA ASP A 21 -15.50 14.27 0.06
C ASP A 21 -14.43 15.26 -0.42
N PHE A 22 -13.19 15.09 0.03
CA PHE A 22 -12.06 15.88 -0.45
C PHE A 22 -11.84 15.70 -1.97
N LEU A 23 -11.94 14.46 -2.47
CA LEU A 23 -11.77 14.15 -3.90
C LEU A 23 -12.96 14.63 -4.73
N ASP A 24 -14.18 14.48 -4.22
CA ASP A 24 -15.40 14.99 -4.84
C ASP A 24 -15.37 16.52 -4.96
N GLU A 25 -14.87 17.22 -3.95
CA GLU A 25 -14.70 18.69 -3.98
C GLU A 25 -13.71 19.12 -5.07
N ILE A 26 -12.59 18.40 -5.23
CA ILE A 26 -11.62 18.68 -6.31
C ILE A 26 -12.28 18.53 -7.69
N CYS A 27 -13.05 17.47 -7.91
CA CYS A 27 -13.77 17.29 -9.17
C CYS A 27 -14.84 18.36 -9.38
N ALA A 28 -15.57 18.74 -8.33
CA ALA A 28 -16.63 19.74 -8.43
C ALA A 28 -16.11 21.16 -8.71
N GLN A 29 -14.87 21.46 -8.33
CA GLN A 29 -14.21 22.75 -8.55
C GLN A 29 -13.45 22.84 -9.87
N SER A 30 -13.33 21.73 -10.61
CA SER A 30 -12.60 21.68 -11.87
C SER A 30 -13.52 21.99 -13.05
N ASP A 31 -13.08 22.90 -13.92
CA ASP A 31 -13.70 23.14 -15.24
C ASP A 31 -13.11 22.22 -16.34
N ASP A 32 -12.15 21.36 -15.99
CA ASP A 32 -11.52 20.41 -16.91
C ASP A 32 -12.26 19.07 -16.91
N ASP A 33 -12.85 18.70 -18.05
CA ASP A 33 -13.59 17.45 -18.26
C ASP A 33 -12.73 16.18 -18.03
N THR A 34 -11.39 16.30 -18.03
CA THR A 34 -10.48 15.20 -17.70
C THR A 34 -10.40 14.93 -16.19
N VAL A 35 -10.86 15.86 -15.35
CA VAL A 35 -11.01 15.70 -13.91
C VAL A 35 -12.42 15.24 -13.61
N SER A 36 -12.59 14.02 -13.12
CA SER A 36 -13.93 13.45 -12.98
C SER A 36 -14.00 12.32 -11.97
N ARG A 37 -15.15 12.24 -11.30
CA ARG A 37 -15.55 11.07 -10.50
C ARG A 37 -16.12 10.01 -11.43
N GLN A 38 -15.59 8.80 -11.34
CA GLN A 38 -16.03 7.66 -12.13
C GLN A 38 -17.05 6.80 -11.36
N PRO A 39 -17.80 5.91 -12.04
CA PRO A 39 -18.70 4.98 -11.37
C PRO A 39 -17.97 4.09 -10.36
N THR A 40 -18.59 3.91 -9.19
CA THR A 40 -18.11 2.98 -8.17
C THR A 40 -18.16 1.55 -8.69
N LEU A 41 -17.09 0.78 -8.44
CA LEU A 41 -16.95 -0.62 -8.86
C LEU A 41 -17.06 -1.56 -7.65
N ASN A 42 -17.66 -2.73 -7.85
CA ASN A 42 -17.56 -3.84 -6.90
C ASN A 42 -16.58 -4.86 -7.46
N LEU A 43 -15.49 -5.11 -6.73
CA LEU A 43 -14.39 -5.94 -7.19
C LEU A 43 -14.28 -7.18 -6.30
N MET A 44 -14.46 -8.34 -6.91
CA MET A 44 -14.24 -9.65 -6.27
C MET A 44 -13.00 -10.27 -6.89
N ASN A 45 -12.05 -10.71 -6.08
CA ASN A 45 -10.81 -11.28 -6.59
C ASN A 45 -10.50 -12.59 -5.85
N ALA A 46 -10.20 -13.65 -6.60
CA ALA A 46 -9.66 -14.90 -6.08
C ALA A 46 -8.16 -14.94 -6.36
N TYR A 47 -7.34 -15.10 -5.31
CA TYR A 47 -5.89 -15.23 -5.43
C TYR A 47 -5.48 -16.70 -5.33
N TYR A 48 -4.55 -17.11 -6.18
CA TYR A 48 -4.10 -18.48 -6.31
C TYR A 48 -2.63 -18.60 -5.95
N ASP A 49 -2.32 -19.60 -5.14
CA ASP A 49 -0.96 -19.96 -4.74
C ASP A 49 -0.90 -21.45 -4.42
N THR A 50 0.29 -21.99 -4.21
CA THR A 50 0.48 -23.33 -3.66
C THR A 50 0.22 -23.34 -2.15
N GLU A 51 0.08 -24.53 -1.56
CA GLU A 51 -0.08 -24.65 -0.10
C GLU A 51 1.08 -24.03 0.69
N ASP A 52 2.30 -24.11 0.17
CA ASP A 52 3.50 -23.53 0.76
C ASP A 52 3.80 -22.08 0.32
N GLY A 53 2.94 -21.47 -0.51
CA GLY A 53 3.07 -20.07 -0.91
C GLY A 53 4.23 -19.79 -1.87
N GLN A 54 4.49 -20.70 -2.81
CA GLN A 54 5.61 -20.61 -3.76
C GLN A 54 5.53 -19.36 -4.63
N LEU A 55 4.34 -18.96 -5.07
CA LEU A 55 4.19 -17.80 -5.94
C LEU A 55 4.52 -16.53 -5.17
N MET A 56 3.90 -16.33 -4.00
CA MET A 56 4.17 -15.16 -3.17
C MET A 56 5.66 -15.08 -2.77
N SER A 57 6.26 -16.21 -2.37
CA SER A 57 7.68 -16.29 -1.98
C SER A 57 8.60 -15.96 -3.15
N GLY A 58 8.26 -16.42 -4.35
CA GLY A 58 8.93 -16.05 -5.59
C GLY A 58 8.64 -14.61 -6.06
N GLY A 59 7.82 -13.85 -5.33
CA GLY A 59 7.47 -12.48 -5.69
C GLY A 59 6.46 -12.39 -6.82
N MET A 60 5.51 -13.32 -6.92
CA MET A 60 4.43 -13.29 -7.90
C MET A 60 3.07 -13.40 -7.21
N ALA A 61 2.10 -12.58 -7.65
CA ALA A 61 0.71 -12.73 -7.27
C ALA A 61 -0.12 -13.03 -8.52
N LEU A 62 -0.86 -14.14 -8.49
CA LEU A 62 -1.78 -14.57 -9.54
C LEU A 62 -3.21 -14.48 -9.02
N ARG A 63 -4.08 -13.80 -9.76
CA ARG A 63 -5.50 -13.68 -9.40
C ARG A 63 -6.42 -13.77 -10.61
N ILE A 64 -7.67 -14.10 -10.32
CA ILE A 64 -8.82 -13.80 -11.18
C ILE A 64 -9.64 -12.73 -10.49
N ARG A 65 -9.98 -11.67 -11.22
CA ARG A 65 -10.90 -10.62 -10.80
C ARG A 65 -12.22 -10.79 -11.55
N ALA A 66 -13.33 -10.78 -10.82
CA ALA A 66 -14.66 -10.62 -11.37
C ALA A 66 -15.13 -9.17 -11.18
N VAL A 67 -15.55 -8.53 -12.27
CA VAL A 67 -16.11 -7.17 -12.29
C VAL A 67 -17.08 -7.04 -13.46
N ASN A 68 -18.31 -6.55 -13.22
CA ASN A 68 -19.32 -6.33 -14.26
C ASN A 68 -19.52 -7.54 -15.21
N ASP A 69 -19.67 -8.74 -14.65
CA ASP A 69 -19.79 -10.01 -15.39
C ASP A 69 -18.60 -10.37 -16.29
N GLN A 70 -17.45 -9.71 -16.12
CA GLN A 70 -16.18 -10.01 -16.79
C GLN A 70 -15.19 -10.64 -15.83
N PHE A 71 -14.36 -11.53 -16.35
CA PHE A 71 -13.26 -12.16 -15.64
C PHE A 71 -11.93 -11.67 -16.21
N ILE A 72 -11.03 -11.24 -15.32
CA ILE A 72 -9.71 -10.76 -15.69
C ILE A 72 -8.67 -11.57 -14.92
N GLN A 73 -7.80 -12.28 -15.62
CA GLN A 73 -6.59 -12.85 -15.02
C GLN A 73 -5.55 -11.76 -14.90
N THR A 74 -5.00 -11.56 -13.71
CA THR A 74 -3.86 -10.66 -13.50
C THR A 74 -2.68 -11.44 -12.94
N VAL A 75 -1.49 -11.19 -13.50
CA VAL A 75 -0.23 -11.49 -12.83
C VAL A 75 0.50 -10.21 -12.50
N LYS A 76 0.91 -10.12 -11.23
CA LYS A 76 1.82 -9.08 -10.73
C LYS A 76 3.12 -9.76 -10.32
N THR A 77 4.26 -9.28 -10.82
CA THR A 77 5.58 -9.72 -10.33
C THR A 77 6.21 -8.63 -9.47
N ARG A 78 7.06 -9.01 -8.53
CA ARG A 78 7.81 -8.08 -7.69
C ARG A 78 8.74 -7.29 -8.62
N GLY A 79 8.46 -6.01 -8.79
CA GLY A 79 9.42 -5.09 -9.42
C GLY A 79 10.32 -4.44 -8.40
N THR A 80 10.95 -3.35 -8.79
CA THR A 80 11.74 -2.53 -7.85
C THR A 80 10.79 -1.77 -6.93
N SER A 81 10.72 -2.14 -5.65
CA SER A 81 10.17 -1.23 -4.65
C SER A 81 11.08 -0.02 -4.53
N ARG A 82 10.51 1.17 -4.73
CA ARG A 82 11.13 2.41 -4.28
C ARG A 82 10.56 2.73 -2.91
N VAL A 83 11.22 3.61 -2.17
CA VAL A 83 10.89 3.85 -0.76
C VAL A 83 9.43 4.30 -0.61
N GLY A 84 8.55 3.42 -0.13
CA GLY A 84 7.12 3.70 0.00
C GLY A 84 6.30 3.76 -1.31
N MET A 85 6.87 3.38 -2.45
CA MET A 85 6.17 3.30 -3.75
C MET A 85 6.32 1.92 -4.36
N HIS A 86 5.28 1.47 -5.07
CA HIS A 86 5.35 0.23 -5.82
C HIS A 86 5.60 0.54 -7.30
N ALA A 87 6.64 -0.06 -7.87
CA ALA A 87 6.82 -0.20 -9.31
C ALA A 87 6.97 -1.68 -9.61
N ARG A 88 6.03 -2.24 -10.39
CA ARG A 88 5.96 -3.67 -10.68
C ARG A 88 5.54 -3.96 -12.11
N GLY A 89 5.87 -5.17 -12.56
CA GLY A 89 5.28 -5.70 -13.79
C GLY A 89 3.86 -6.18 -13.51
N GLU A 90 2.94 -5.79 -14.39
CA GLU A 90 1.53 -6.19 -14.35
C GLU A 90 1.08 -6.61 -15.75
N TRP A 91 0.42 -7.76 -15.81
CA TRP A 91 -0.17 -8.30 -17.03
C TRP A 91 -1.60 -8.70 -16.75
N GLU A 92 -2.52 -8.22 -17.59
CA GLU A 92 -3.95 -8.49 -17.49
C GLU A 92 -4.48 -9.09 -18.79
N TRP A 93 -5.29 -10.14 -18.65
CA TRP A 93 -5.96 -10.79 -19.77
C TRP A 93 -7.43 -11.02 -19.43
N GLN A 94 -8.31 -10.70 -20.38
CA GLN A 94 -9.73 -11.05 -20.29
C GLN A 94 -9.89 -12.57 -20.43
N LEU A 95 -10.75 -13.16 -19.61
CA LEU A 95 -11.10 -14.57 -19.61
C LEU A 95 -12.57 -14.76 -19.97
N GLU A 96 -12.88 -15.90 -20.59
CA GLU A 96 -14.28 -16.29 -20.88
C GLU A 96 -15.01 -16.86 -19.64
N SER A 97 -14.26 -17.28 -18.61
CA SER A 97 -14.79 -17.85 -17.37
C SER A 97 -13.89 -17.53 -16.17
N ASP A 98 -14.31 -17.95 -14.98
CA ASP A 98 -13.58 -17.83 -13.71
C ASP A 98 -12.45 -18.90 -13.54
N CYS A 99 -11.86 -19.34 -14.65
CA CYS A 99 -10.81 -20.36 -14.65
C CYS A 99 -9.47 -19.78 -15.10
N LEU A 100 -8.39 -20.14 -14.38
CA LEU A 100 -7.05 -19.70 -14.76
C LEU A 100 -6.64 -20.29 -16.11
N ASP A 101 -6.10 -19.44 -16.98
CA ASP A 101 -5.37 -19.87 -18.18
C ASP A 101 -3.88 -19.63 -17.97
N LEU A 102 -3.20 -20.69 -17.50
CA LEU A 102 -1.76 -20.66 -17.23
C LEU A 102 -0.93 -20.58 -18.52
N SER A 103 -1.52 -20.81 -19.70
CA SER A 103 -0.79 -20.69 -20.97
C SER A 103 -0.40 -19.24 -21.28
N LEU A 104 -1.16 -18.27 -20.75
CA LEU A 104 -0.89 -16.84 -20.85
C LEU A 104 0.38 -16.41 -20.12
N LEU A 105 0.84 -17.20 -19.14
CA LEU A 105 2.04 -16.89 -18.35
C LEU A 105 3.33 -16.99 -19.16
N LYS A 106 3.30 -17.57 -20.37
CA LYS A 106 4.45 -17.62 -21.28
C LYS A 106 4.90 -16.22 -21.75
N GLU A 107 4.03 -15.22 -21.66
CA GLU A 107 4.32 -13.83 -22.00
C GLU A 107 4.93 -13.05 -20.82
N VAL A 108 4.96 -13.64 -19.63
CA VAL A 108 5.43 -13.00 -18.39
C VAL A 108 6.90 -13.37 -18.16
N PRO A 109 7.78 -12.38 -17.89
CA PRO A 109 9.11 -12.64 -17.34
C PRO A 109 8.97 -13.11 -15.89
N LEU A 110 8.74 -14.41 -15.72
CA LEU A 110 8.61 -15.02 -14.40
C LEU A 110 9.95 -14.95 -13.63
N PRO A 111 9.90 -14.79 -12.29
CA PRO A 111 11.06 -14.97 -11.42
C PRO A 111 11.74 -16.32 -11.66
N ASP A 112 13.07 -16.38 -11.55
CA ASP A 112 13.88 -17.57 -11.90
C ASP A 112 13.35 -18.87 -11.27
N ASP A 113 12.98 -18.83 -9.98
CA ASP A 113 12.46 -19.97 -9.23
C ASP A 113 11.06 -20.43 -9.69
N LEU A 114 10.35 -19.61 -10.46
CA LEU A 114 8.99 -19.89 -10.96
C LEU A 114 8.96 -20.27 -12.45
N VAL A 115 10.05 -20.09 -13.20
CA VAL A 115 10.13 -20.34 -14.66
C VAL A 115 9.77 -21.77 -15.03
N ALA A 116 10.13 -22.76 -14.20
CA ALA A 116 9.87 -24.17 -14.46
C ALA A 116 8.37 -24.56 -14.36
N MET A 117 7.52 -23.69 -13.80
CA MET A 117 6.07 -23.90 -13.63
C MET A 117 5.67 -25.23 -12.96
N THR A 118 6.56 -25.83 -12.16
CA THR A 118 6.31 -27.08 -11.42
C THR A 118 5.18 -26.94 -10.40
N TRP A 119 4.95 -25.71 -9.94
CA TRP A 119 3.88 -25.29 -9.02
C TRP A 119 2.48 -25.32 -9.64
N SER A 120 2.35 -25.28 -10.96
CA SER A 120 1.06 -25.08 -11.67
C SER A 120 -0.05 -26.06 -11.28
N ARG A 121 0.30 -27.32 -11.02
CA ARG A 121 -0.66 -28.38 -10.64
C ARG A 121 -1.06 -28.36 -9.17
N GLN A 122 -0.39 -27.56 -8.34
CA GLN A 122 -0.61 -27.44 -6.91
C GLN A 122 -1.37 -26.17 -6.54
N LEU A 123 -1.73 -25.35 -7.54
CA LEU A 123 -2.47 -24.12 -7.32
C LEU A 123 -3.83 -24.42 -6.70
N GLN A 124 -4.14 -23.64 -5.68
CA GLN A 124 -5.45 -23.58 -5.05
C GLN A 124 -5.80 -22.12 -4.78
N GLN A 125 -7.08 -21.84 -4.60
CA GLN A 125 -7.51 -20.53 -4.12
C GLN A 125 -7.02 -20.35 -2.67
N ALA A 126 -6.06 -19.45 -2.47
CA ALA A 126 -5.45 -19.20 -1.17
C ALA A 126 -6.30 -18.26 -0.31
N TYR A 127 -6.79 -17.19 -0.92
CA TYR A 127 -7.63 -16.18 -0.28
C TYR A 127 -8.42 -15.40 -1.35
N ARG A 128 -9.39 -14.60 -0.91
CA ARG A 128 -10.15 -13.70 -1.77
C ARG A 128 -10.14 -12.28 -1.22
N THR A 129 -10.39 -11.31 -2.08
CA THR A 129 -10.62 -9.92 -1.69
C THR A 129 -11.92 -9.42 -2.30
N ASP A 130 -12.82 -8.94 -1.45
CA ASP A 130 -14.13 -8.42 -1.82
C ASP A 130 -14.22 -6.96 -1.33
N PHE A 131 -14.21 -6.01 -2.26
CA PHE A 131 -14.21 -4.58 -1.91
C PHE A 131 -14.91 -3.71 -2.94
N GLN A 132 -15.40 -2.57 -2.46
CA GLN A 132 -15.90 -1.48 -3.27
C GLN A 132 -14.76 -0.52 -3.59
N ARG A 133 -14.65 -0.11 -4.85
CA ARG A 133 -13.66 0.86 -5.34
C ARG A 133 -14.36 2.11 -5.84
N GLN A 134 -14.08 3.24 -5.22
CA GLN A 134 -14.43 4.56 -5.73
C GLN A 134 -13.24 5.11 -6.52
N VAL A 135 -13.48 5.79 -7.65
CA VAL A 135 -12.43 6.16 -8.60
C VAL A 135 -12.59 7.63 -9.02
N TRP A 136 -11.48 8.36 -9.02
CA TRP A 136 -11.38 9.74 -9.50
C TRP A 136 -10.20 9.87 -10.46
N LEU A 137 -10.43 10.53 -11.59
CA LEU A 137 -9.39 10.99 -12.50
C LEU A 137 -9.04 12.43 -12.11
N ILE A 138 -7.76 12.70 -11.88
CA ILE A 138 -7.27 14.00 -11.41
C ILE A 138 -6.20 14.52 -12.39
N GLN A 139 -6.37 15.77 -12.81
CA GLN A 139 -5.45 16.53 -13.66
C GLN A 139 -4.97 17.77 -12.91
N GLN A 140 -3.65 17.98 -12.84
CA GLN A 140 -3.03 19.19 -12.29
C GLN A 140 -1.85 19.62 -13.15
N GLY A 141 -2.03 20.70 -13.90
CA GLY A 141 -1.05 21.12 -14.92
C GLY A 141 -0.91 20.02 -15.98
N ASP A 142 0.28 19.46 -16.15
CA ASP A 142 0.55 18.33 -17.04
C ASP A 142 0.46 16.94 -16.36
N THR A 143 0.19 16.91 -15.06
CA THR A 143 0.11 15.67 -14.28
C THR A 143 -1.27 15.05 -14.36
N LYS A 144 -1.32 13.76 -14.72
CA LYS A 144 -2.50 12.89 -14.68
C LYS A 144 -2.30 11.82 -13.63
N MET A 145 -3.27 11.67 -12.74
CA MET A 145 -3.30 10.57 -11.79
C MET A 145 -4.70 9.98 -11.68
N GLU A 146 -4.76 8.68 -11.43
CA GLU A 146 -5.96 8.00 -10.96
C GLU A 146 -5.85 7.87 -9.45
N VAL A 147 -6.90 8.29 -8.74
CA VAL A 147 -6.99 8.13 -7.29
C VAL A 147 -8.16 7.22 -7.01
N VAL A 148 -7.94 6.20 -6.19
CA VAL A 148 -8.99 5.25 -5.83
C VAL A 148 -9.10 5.15 -4.31
N CYS A 149 -10.32 4.95 -3.82
CA CYS A 149 -10.59 4.59 -2.44
C CYS A 149 -11.19 3.18 -2.43
N ASP A 150 -10.51 2.25 -1.78
CA ASP A 150 -10.95 0.86 -1.64
C ASP A 150 -11.45 0.60 -0.22
N GLN A 151 -12.66 0.02 -0.12
CA GLN A 151 -13.24 -0.41 1.15
C GLN A 151 -13.83 -1.81 1.04
N GLY A 152 -13.40 -2.71 1.91
CA GLY A 152 -13.88 -4.09 1.94
C GLY A 152 -13.00 -4.97 2.80
N LYS A 153 -12.74 -6.19 2.35
CA LYS A 153 -11.94 -7.14 3.12
C LYS A 153 -11.20 -8.17 2.28
N VAL A 154 -10.16 -8.71 2.89
CA VAL A 154 -9.52 -9.96 2.52
C VAL A 154 -10.12 -11.07 3.37
N THR A 155 -10.40 -12.23 2.78
CA THR A 155 -10.89 -13.41 3.51
C THR A 155 -10.14 -14.65 3.08
N SER A 156 -9.76 -15.48 4.05
CA SER A 156 -9.12 -16.78 3.85
C SER A 156 -9.76 -17.83 4.77
N PRO A 157 -9.40 -19.12 4.65
CA PRO A 157 -9.79 -20.13 5.63
C PRO A 157 -9.29 -19.86 7.07
N TYR A 158 -8.32 -18.95 7.23
CA TYR A 158 -7.66 -18.67 8.50
C TYR A 158 -8.15 -17.38 9.19
N GLY A 159 -9.00 -16.59 8.52
CA GLY A 159 -9.53 -15.34 9.06
C GLY A 159 -9.85 -14.30 8.00
N GLU A 160 -10.06 -13.07 8.45
CA GLU A 160 -10.30 -11.90 7.60
C GLU A 160 -9.48 -10.69 8.06
N ASP A 161 -9.25 -9.78 7.11
CA ASP A 161 -8.49 -8.55 7.30
C ASP A 161 -9.15 -7.42 6.51
N SER A 162 -9.22 -6.23 7.09
CA SER A 162 -9.93 -5.09 6.50
C SER A 162 -9.12 -4.45 5.36
N ILE A 163 -9.83 -4.03 4.32
CA ILE A 163 -9.31 -3.16 3.26
C ILE A 163 -9.94 -1.79 3.47
N CYS A 164 -9.10 -0.80 3.73
CA CYS A 164 -9.47 0.60 3.77
C CYS A 164 -8.23 1.41 3.38
N GLU A 165 -8.15 1.79 2.11
CA GLU A 165 -6.94 2.40 1.54
C GLU A 165 -7.27 3.37 0.39
N LEU A 166 -6.40 4.36 0.20
CA LEU A 166 -6.26 5.13 -1.02
C LEU A 166 -5.08 4.62 -1.83
N GLU A 167 -5.24 4.49 -3.15
CA GLU A 167 -4.12 4.30 -4.07
C GLU A 167 -4.09 5.49 -5.03
N LEU A 168 -2.93 6.13 -5.17
CA LEU A 168 -2.68 7.20 -6.13
C LEU A 168 -1.74 6.64 -7.19
N GLU A 169 -2.23 6.50 -8.42
CA GLU A 169 -1.47 5.97 -9.54
C GLU A 169 -1.15 7.07 -10.55
N LEU A 170 0.14 7.26 -10.85
CA LEU A 170 0.58 8.25 -11.82
C LEU A 170 0.36 7.72 -13.24
N LYS A 171 -0.50 8.39 -14.00
CA LYS A 171 -0.73 8.08 -15.43
C LYS A 171 0.20 8.89 -16.34
N ASN A 172 0.50 10.14 -15.97
CA ASN A 172 1.44 11.01 -16.69
C ASN A 172 1.96 12.12 -15.76
N GLY A 173 3.18 12.60 -15.98
CA GLY A 173 3.75 13.74 -15.25
C GLY A 173 4.92 13.36 -14.33
N PRO A 174 5.38 14.29 -13.48
CA PRO A 174 6.49 14.04 -12.56
C PRO A 174 6.04 13.21 -11.34
N GLU A 175 6.89 12.26 -10.92
CA GLU A 175 6.64 11.41 -9.73
C GLU A 175 6.40 12.23 -8.45
N ALA A 176 7.08 13.38 -8.33
CA ALA A 176 6.92 14.28 -7.18
C ALA A 176 5.47 14.75 -6.97
N ALA A 177 4.66 14.80 -8.04
CA ALA A 177 3.27 15.22 -7.95
C ALA A 177 2.39 14.24 -7.16
N LEU A 178 2.75 12.94 -7.11
CA LEU A 178 2.05 11.98 -6.26
C LEU A 178 2.21 12.34 -4.77
N TYR A 179 3.43 12.68 -4.35
CA TYR A 179 3.70 13.09 -2.97
C TYR A 179 3.06 14.44 -2.63
N GLU A 180 3.13 15.41 -3.55
CA GLU A 180 2.47 16.71 -3.35
C GLU A 180 0.96 16.56 -3.18
N PHE A 181 0.32 15.72 -4.00
CA PHE A 181 -1.11 15.46 -3.88
C PHE A 181 -1.46 14.69 -2.60
N ALA A 182 -0.68 13.65 -2.26
CA ALA A 182 -0.86 12.90 -1.02
C ALA A 182 -0.67 13.76 0.24
N LEU A 183 0.25 14.72 0.22
CA LEU A 183 0.45 15.67 1.33
C LEU A 183 -0.77 16.56 1.53
N ARG A 184 -1.40 17.03 0.45
CA ARG A 184 -2.66 17.80 0.53
C ARG A 184 -3.79 16.94 1.12
N ILE A 185 -3.88 15.66 0.75
CA ILE A 185 -4.82 14.73 1.39
C ILE A 185 -4.51 14.64 2.90
N ALA A 186 -3.24 14.43 3.27
CA ALA A 186 -2.82 14.25 4.66
C ALA A 186 -3.03 15.48 5.57
N GLU A 187 -3.09 16.69 5.01
CA GLU A 187 -3.46 17.90 5.74
C GLU A 187 -4.94 17.87 6.17
N CYS A 188 -5.81 17.29 5.34
CA CYS A 188 -7.25 17.23 5.56
C CYS A 188 -7.67 15.96 6.28
N VAL A 189 -7.11 14.81 5.91
CA VAL A 189 -7.55 13.47 6.30
C VAL A 189 -6.40 12.69 6.95
N PRO A 190 -6.60 12.01 8.08
CA PRO A 190 -5.60 11.11 8.66
C PRO A 190 -5.38 9.88 7.76
N VAL A 191 -4.31 9.92 6.98
CA VAL A 191 -3.88 8.85 6.07
C VAL A 191 -2.42 8.50 6.36
N GLN A 192 -1.99 7.25 6.18
CA GLN A 192 -0.62 6.82 6.46
C GLN A 192 -0.07 5.99 5.30
N VAL A 193 1.20 6.17 4.97
CA VAL A 193 1.82 5.41 3.86
C VAL A 193 1.82 3.93 4.21
N SER A 194 1.34 3.08 3.27
CA SER A 194 1.38 1.63 3.41
C SER A 194 2.19 1.00 2.28
N VAL A 195 2.99 0.00 2.63
CA VAL A 195 3.75 -0.84 1.69
C VAL A 195 3.22 -2.27 1.63
N VAL A 196 2.18 -2.59 2.39
CA VAL A 196 1.58 -3.92 2.40
C VAL A 196 0.52 -3.98 1.31
N SER A 197 0.67 -4.95 0.41
CA SER A 197 -0.31 -5.20 -0.64
C SER A 197 -1.50 -6.01 -0.13
N LYS A 198 -2.64 -5.92 -0.82
CA LYS A 198 -3.80 -6.81 -0.59
C LYS A 198 -3.42 -8.29 -0.67
N ALA A 199 -2.43 -8.64 -1.50
CA ALA A 199 -1.88 -9.99 -1.58
C ALA A 199 -1.14 -10.41 -0.29
N GLN A 200 -0.28 -9.52 0.24
CA GLN A 200 0.40 -9.75 1.52
C GLN A 200 -0.58 -9.81 2.71
N LYS A 201 -1.65 -9.01 2.69
CA LYS A 201 -2.76 -9.13 3.65
C LYS A 201 -3.39 -10.53 3.65
N GLY A 202 -3.56 -11.14 2.48
CA GLY A 202 -4.05 -12.52 2.36
C GLY A 202 -3.08 -13.57 2.91
N VAL A 203 -1.78 -13.35 2.71
CA VAL A 203 -0.72 -14.26 3.17
C VAL A 203 -0.55 -14.19 4.69
N ARG A 204 -0.57 -13.00 5.29
CA ARG A 204 -0.46 -12.85 6.75
C ARG A 204 -1.59 -13.51 7.51
N LEU A 205 -2.79 -13.63 6.92
CA LEU A 205 -3.89 -14.36 7.54
C LEU A 205 -3.57 -15.84 7.75
N LYS A 206 -2.82 -16.46 6.83
CA LYS A 206 -2.39 -17.85 6.95
C LYS A 206 -1.21 -18.02 7.92
N GLN A 207 -0.22 -17.14 7.82
CA GLN A 207 1.02 -17.27 8.59
C GLN A 207 0.87 -16.75 10.03
N GLY A 208 -0.07 -15.85 10.29
CA GLY A 208 -0.19 -15.14 11.57
C GLY A 208 0.97 -14.16 11.82
N GLU A 209 1.77 -13.85 10.79
CA GLU A 209 2.98 -13.05 10.88
C GLU A 209 2.94 -11.87 9.92
N ILE A 210 3.68 -10.81 10.28
CA ILE A 210 3.84 -9.62 9.44
C ILE A 210 5.26 -9.65 8.88
N GLU A 211 5.36 -9.60 7.56
CA GLU A 211 6.63 -9.58 6.85
C GLU A 211 7.33 -8.22 7.03
N PHE A 212 8.57 -8.23 7.51
CA PHE A 212 9.42 -7.04 7.61
C PHE A 212 10.51 -7.06 6.53
N PRO A 213 11.01 -5.88 6.09
CA PRO A 213 12.11 -5.81 5.16
C PRO A 213 13.35 -6.46 5.76
N GLN A 214 14.19 -7.05 4.91
CA GLN A 214 15.45 -7.62 5.36
C GLN A 214 16.40 -6.51 5.81
N LYS A 215 16.96 -6.67 7.01
CA LYS A 215 17.94 -5.73 7.54
C LYS A 215 19.20 -5.74 6.66
N PRO A 216 19.66 -4.58 6.16
CA PRO A 216 20.91 -4.48 5.42
C PRO A 216 22.09 -5.03 6.23
N VAL A 217 22.94 -5.84 5.60
CA VAL A 217 24.10 -6.49 6.24
C VAL A 217 25.40 -5.84 5.75
N GLY A 218 26.38 -5.70 6.64
CA GLY A 218 27.72 -5.19 6.31
C GLY A 218 27.87 -3.68 6.45
N SER A 219 28.74 -3.07 5.63
CA SER A 219 28.92 -1.62 5.59
C SER A 219 27.82 -0.97 4.77
N VAL A 220 26.79 -0.45 5.46
CA VAL A 220 25.58 0.10 4.86
C VAL A 220 25.65 1.63 4.86
N SER A 221 25.23 2.26 3.76
CA SER A 221 25.15 3.72 3.70
C SER A 221 24.09 4.26 4.67
N ARG A 222 24.24 5.51 5.11
CA ARG A 222 23.21 6.19 5.92
C ARG A 222 21.85 6.19 5.22
N LEU A 223 21.83 6.37 3.90
CA LEU A 223 20.61 6.37 3.11
C LEU A 223 19.92 5.01 3.09
N ALA A 224 20.68 3.92 2.93
CA ALA A 224 20.11 2.57 2.96
C ALA A 224 19.58 2.19 4.36
N LEU A 225 20.24 2.65 5.44
CA LEU A 225 19.70 2.50 6.79
C LEU A 225 18.42 3.33 6.99
N ALA A 226 18.36 4.54 6.44
CA ALA A 226 17.16 5.37 6.49
C ALA A 226 15.98 4.69 5.78
N ALA A 227 16.19 4.18 4.57
CA ALA A 227 15.18 3.46 3.80
C ALA A 227 14.66 2.22 4.57
N TYR A 228 15.56 1.43 5.13
CA TYR A 228 15.19 0.27 5.96
C TYR A 228 14.33 0.68 7.16
N TRP A 229 14.78 1.62 7.99
CA TRP A 229 14.03 2.01 9.18
C TRP A 229 12.72 2.71 8.85
N TYR A 230 12.66 3.43 7.74
CA TYR A 230 11.42 3.98 7.21
C TYR A 230 10.42 2.89 6.85
N GLU A 231 10.80 1.85 6.11
CA GLU A 231 9.89 0.74 5.78
C GLU A 231 9.44 -0.03 7.02
N VAL A 232 10.36 -0.30 7.97
CA VAL A 232 10.00 -0.94 9.26
C VAL A 232 9.00 -0.07 10.04
N TRP A 233 9.15 1.26 9.99
CA TRP A 233 8.22 2.20 10.62
C TRP A 233 6.81 2.10 10.02
N LEU A 234 6.70 2.06 8.69
CA LEU A 234 5.42 1.87 7.99
C LEU A 234 4.76 0.54 8.34
N ILE A 235 5.56 -0.54 8.42
CA ILE A 235 5.04 -1.88 8.71
C ILE A 235 4.57 -2.00 10.16
N TYR A 236 5.26 -1.39 11.14
CA TYR A 236 4.76 -1.37 12.51
C TYR A 236 3.44 -0.61 12.66
N TRP A 237 3.24 0.46 11.88
CA TRP A 237 1.93 1.13 11.84
C TRP A 237 0.84 0.16 11.41
N GLU A 238 1.04 -0.50 10.27
CA GLU A 238 0.07 -1.44 9.75
C GLU A 238 -0.14 -2.65 10.67
N ALA A 239 0.93 -3.12 11.32
CA ALA A 239 0.87 -4.19 12.29
C ALA A 239 -0.02 -3.86 13.49
N MET A 240 0.18 -2.67 14.05
CA MET A 240 -0.54 -2.18 15.22
C MET A 240 -2.06 -2.16 14.97
N PHE A 241 -2.49 -1.68 13.80
CA PHE A 241 -3.91 -1.64 13.44
C PHE A 241 -4.48 -2.98 12.96
N PHE A 242 -3.66 -3.85 12.36
CA PHE A 242 -4.12 -5.19 12.02
C PHE A 242 -4.35 -6.07 13.26
N MET A 243 -3.36 -6.08 14.16
CA MET A 243 -3.37 -6.92 15.35
C MET A 243 -4.22 -6.32 16.48
N GLN A 244 -4.62 -5.05 16.35
CA GLN A 244 -5.29 -4.28 17.42
C GLN A 244 -4.50 -4.34 18.73
N ASP A 245 -3.18 -4.19 18.61
CA ASP A 245 -2.24 -4.37 19.72
C ASP A 245 -1.39 -3.12 19.92
N GLU A 246 -1.73 -2.34 20.95
CA GLU A 246 -1.01 -1.12 21.32
C GLU A 246 0.41 -1.37 21.84
N VAL A 247 0.77 -2.61 22.21
CA VAL A 247 2.15 -2.95 22.60
C VAL A 247 3.11 -2.66 21.45
N LEU A 248 2.63 -2.72 20.21
CA LEU A 248 3.39 -2.38 19.00
C LEU A 248 3.74 -0.88 18.89
N LEU A 249 3.17 -0.01 19.72
CA LEU A 249 3.56 1.40 19.80
C LEU A 249 5.02 1.56 20.25
N GLN A 250 5.52 0.70 21.13
CA GLN A 250 6.91 0.75 21.59
C GLN A 250 7.92 0.47 20.46
N PRO A 251 7.84 -0.66 19.72
CA PRO A 251 8.70 -0.88 18.57
C PRO A 251 8.46 0.14 17.45
N PHE A 252 7.23 0.62 17.25
CA PHE A 252 6.95 1.74 16.34
C PHE A 252 7.76 2.99 16.71
N ARG A 253 7.74 3.43 17.96
CA ARG A 253 8.54 4.57 18.44
C ARG A 253 10.04 4.28 18.37
N HIS A 254 10.46 3.04 18.60
CA HIS A 254 11.86 2.65 18.42
C HIS A 254 12.34 2.91 16.98
N THR A 255 11.54 2.61 15.97
CA THR A 255 11.92 2.91 14.58
C THR A 255 12.13 4.40 14.32
N ILE A 256 11.32 5.28 14.93
CA ILE A 256 11.51 6.73 14.87
C ILE A 256 12.90 7.10 15.39
N HIS A 257 13.29 6.57 16.56
CA HIS A 257 14.63 6.83 17.12
C HIS A 257 15.77 6.35 16.23
N GLN A 258 15.60 5.22 15.53
CA GLN A 258 16.61 4.69 14.62
C GLN A 258 16.69 5.47 13.30
N LEU A 259 15.56 6.00 12.84
CA LEU A 259 15.45 6.74 11.59
C LEU A 259 16.05 8.14 11.70
N ARG A 260 15.77 8.85 12.81
CA ARG A 260 16.23 10.21 13.12
C ARG A 260 17.70 10.53 12.77
N PRO A 261 18.71 9.76 13.22
CA PRO A 261 20.12 10.06 12.92
C PRO A 261 20.47 9.92 11.44
N CYS A 262 19.59 9.32 10.64
CA CYS A 262 19.79 9.15 9.20
C CYS A 262 19.20 10.29 8.36
N LEU A 263 18.40 11.17 8.97
CA LEU A 263 17.63 12.22 8.28
C LEU A 263 18.31 13.60 8.34
N PRO A 264 17.94 14.53 7.44
CA PRO A 264 18.31 15.94 7.57
C PRO A 264 17.64 16.58 8.79
N ALA A 265 18.28 17.63 9.34
CA ALA A 265 17.89 18.24 10.61
C ALA A 265 16.41 18.64 10.71
N HIS A 266 15.80 19.13 9.62
CA HIS A 266 14.39 19.54 9.64
C HIS A 266 13.42 18.35 9.79
N LEU A 267 13.73 17.18 9.22
CA LEU A 267 12.91 15.98 9.40
C LEU A 267 13.18 15.30 10.75
N ASP A 268 14.43 15.33 11.24
CA ASP A 268 14.75 14.85 12.60
C ASP A 268 13.98 15.66 13.66
N HIS A 269 14.02 16.99 13.60
CA HIS A 269 13.25 17.83 14.53
C HIS A 269 11.75 17.51 14.48
N ALA A 270 11.17 17.33 13.29
CA ALA A 270 9.76 16.99 13.18
C ALA A 270 9.42 15.58 13.73
N LEU A 271 10.35 14.62 13.62
CA LEU A 271 10.22 13.31 14.27
C LEU A 271 10.35 13.39 15.80
N VAL A 272 11.16 14.31 16.34
CA VAL A 272 11.20 14.59 17.79
C VAL A 272 9.85 15.11 18.27
N ASP A 273 9.27 16.07 17.56
CA ASP A 273 7.96 16.62 17.91
C ASP A 273 6.87 15.56 17.84
N LEU A 274 6.91 14.70 16.82
CA LEU A 274 6.01 13.55 16.72
C LEU A 274 6.18 12.58 17.89
N ASP A 275 7.41 12.15 18.21
CA ASP A 275 7.66 11.21 19.30
C ASP A 275 7.21 11.75 20.66
N ASN A 276 7.39 13.05 20.90
CA ASN A 276 6.86 13.73 22.09
C ASN A 276 5.33 13.68 22.12
N ALA A 277 4.66 14.00 20.99
CA ALA A 277 3.20 13.94 20.90
C ALA A 277 2.66 12.52 21.14
N LEU A 278 3.31 11.49 20.58
CA LEU A 278 2.98 10.09 20.82
C LEU A 278 3.14 9.72 22.30
N GLY A 279 4.20 10.21 22.95
CA GLY A 279 4.45 9.99 24.38
C GLY A 279 3.39 10.62 25.30
N GLU A 280 2.82 11.76 24.91
CA GLU A 280 1.72 12.39 25.65
C GLU A 280 0.38 11.70 25.41
N LEU A 281 0.10 11.26 24.17
CA LEU A 281 -1.10 10.49 23.84
C LEU A 281 -1.19 9.19 24.65
N TYR A 282 -0.07 8.46 24.75
CA TYR A 282 -0.01 7.21 25.50
C TYR A 282 -0.33 7.40 27.00
N LYS A 283 -0.06 8.57 27.58
CA LYS A 283 -0.37 8.87 28.99
C LYS A 283 -1.81 9.32 29.21
N ALA A 284 -2.50 9.75 28.16
CA ALA A 284 -3.78 10.46 28.28
C ALA A 284 -4.96 9.50 28.48
N ASP A 285 -5.03 8.42 27.71
CA ASP A 285 -6.12 7.43 27.77
C ASP A 285 -5.64 6.10 27.14
N GLU A 286 -5.17 5.16 27.99
CA GLU A 286 -4.66 3.85 27.54
C GLU A 286 -5.71 3.09 26.72
N ASP A 287 -7.00 3.16 27.07
CA ASP A 287 -8.05 2.41 26.39
C ASP A 287 -8.39 2.95 24.99
N LYS A 288 -7.88 4.13 24.61
CA LYS A 288 -8.16 4.81 23.33
C LYS A 288 -6.91 5.16 22.53
N VAL A 289 -5.75 4.62 22.89
CA VAL A 289 -4.48 4.95 22.22
C VAL A 289 -4.59 4.75 20.71
N LEU A 290 -5.11 3.63 20.23
CA LEU A 290 -5.23 3.35 18.80
C LEU A 290 -6.18 4.32 18.07
N GLU A 291 -7.30 4.68 18.68
CA GLU A 291 -8.27 5.64 18.13
C GLU A 291 -7.64 7.04 18.01
N LEU A 292 -6.96 7.50 19.07
CA LEU A 292 -6.28 8.80 19.07
C LEU A 292 -5.10 8.84 18.09
N LEU A 293 -4.34 7.74 18.00
CA LEU A 293 -3.24 7.60 17.04
C LEU A 293 -3.76 7.66 15.61
N ALA A 294 -4.85 6.93 15.30
CA ALA A 294 -5.45 6.90 13.97
C ALA A 294 -5.78 8.31 13.44
N GLY A 295 -6.26 9.20 14.32
CA GLY A 295 -6.60 10.58 13.97
C GLY A 295 -5.40 11.53 13.82
N LEU A 296 -4.19 11.10 14.16
CA LEU A 296 -3.01 11.97 14.21
C LEU A 296 -2.40 12.16 12.80
N LYS A 297 -2.89 13.18 12.09
CA LYS A 297 -2.45 13.54 10.72
C LYS A 297 -0.93 13.75 10.57
N SER A 298 -0.24 14.16 11.64
CA SER A 298 1.20 14.41 11.60
C SER A 298 2.01 13.13 11.33
N VAL A 299 1.52 11.95 11.73
CA VAL A 299 2.15 10.66 11.40
C VAL A 299 2.21 10.49 9.89
N GLY A 300 1.06 10.56 9.23
CA GLY A 300 0.92 10.45 7.78
C GLY A 300 1.72 11.47 7.01
N SER A 301 1.60 12.74 7.42
CA SER A 301 2.33 13.85 6.82
C SER A 301 3.84 13.64 6.89
N LEU A 302 4.37 13.11 7.99
CA LEU A 302 5.80 12.84 8.14
C LEU A 302 6.24 11.59 7.38
N MET A 303 5.42 10.54 7.32
CA MET A 303 5.67 9.41 6.43
C MET A 303 5.84 9.87 4.98
N LEU A 304 4.92 10.71 4.49
CA LEU A 304 4.98 11.26 3.14
C LEU A 304 6.22 12.13 2.91
N LYS A 305 6.54 13.07 3.82
CA LYS A 305 7.72 13.94 3.69
C LYS A 305 9.03 13.16 3.68
N ILE A 306 9.16 12.16 4.56
CA ILE A 306 10.36 11.32 4.63
C ILE A 306 10.45 10.42 3.38
N GLY A 307 9.34 9.81 2.96
CA GLY A 307 9.28 9.03 1.73
C GLY A 307 9.67 9.85 0.49
N GLN A 308 9.14 11.07 0.36
CA GLN A 308 9.49 11.99 -0.72
C GLN A 308 11.00 12.32 -0.71
N TRP A 309 11.55 12.65 0.46
CA TRP A 309 12.98 12.94 0.60
C TRP A 309 13.85 11.73 0.23
N LEU A 310 13.51 10.53 0.69
CA LEU A 310 14.25 9.29 0.40
C LEU A 310 14.27 8.96 -1.09
N ASN A 311 13.14 9.13 -1.78
CA ASN A 311 13.08 8.93 -3.23
C ASN A 311 13.91 9.96 -3.99
N GLN A 312 13.92 11.23 -3.57
CA GLN A 312 14.78 12.26 -4.17
C GLN A 312 16.28 11.97 -4.03
N GLN A 313 16.70 11.20 -3.00
CA GLN A 313 18.12 10.81 -2.84
C GLN A 313 18.51 9.58 -3.69
N SER A 314 17.52 8.86 -4.23
CA SER A 314 17.73 7.62 -4.99
C SER A 314 17.88 7.86 -6.50
N HIS A 315 17.84 9.12 -6.92
CA HIS A 315 17.97 9.61 -8.29
C HIS A 315 19.26 10.38 -8.52
#